data_AF-W3WM76-F1
#
_entry.id   AF-W3WM76-F1
#
_cell.length_a   1.000
_cell.length_b   1.000
_cell.length_c   1.000
_cell.angle_alpha   90.00
_cell.angle_beta   90.00
_cell.angle_gamma   90.00
#
_symmetry.space_group_name_H-M   'P 1'
#
loop_
_entity.id
_entity.type
_entity.pdbx_description
1 polymer ?
#
loop_
_entity_poly.entity_id
_entity_poly.type
_entity_poly.pdbx_seq_one_letter_code
_entity_poly.pdbx_strand_id
1 'polypeptide(L)'
;MGKYSIASCISGLRESDLGKMTLGFGKHSVEVPEENLYTLVKLVSVTSVLTLVAAAFSKTSFALTLLRLTDGWLKKAVWAIIITLNLTLLVNAILPFLRCIPSEAAWNPMVPGTCFDILITIRFSIFGAAYSAAIDWLLALVPWAIIMKLNMRINERIGVAVCISLGLV
;
A
#
# COMPACT_ATOMS: atom_id res chain seq x y z
N MET A 1 -4.83 2.32 -20.17
CA MET A 1 -4.93 3.61 -19.43
C MET A 1 -4.15 3.64 -18.12
N GLY A 2 -4.11 2.57 -17.30
CA GLY A 2 -3.34 2.58 -16.03
C GLY A 2 -1.80 2.68 -16.14
N LYS A 3 -1.18 2.18 -17.21
CA LYS A 3 0.28 2.18 -17.38
C LYS A 3 0.91 3.59 -17.35
N TYR A 4 0.23 4.59 -17.89
CA TYR A 4 0.72 5.98 -17.94
C TYR A 4 0.63 6.69 -16.58
N SER A 5 -0.41 6.40 -15.79
CA SER A 5 -0.58 6.97 -14.45
C SER A 5 0.38 6.36 -13.43
N ILE A 6 0.65 5.05 -13.53
CA ILE A 6 1.60 4.35 -12.66
C ILE A 6 3.04 4.78 -12.97
N ALA A 7 3.41 4.88 -14.26
CA ALA A 7 4.74 5.34 -14.65
C ALA A 7 5.02 6.79 -14.20
N SER A 8 4.01 7.67 -14.29
CA SER A 8 4.11 9.06 -13.83
C SER A 8 4.20 9.17 -12.30
N CYS A 9 3.50 8.30 -11.56
CA CYS A 9 3.67 8.19 -10.12
C CYS A 9 5.06 7.67 -9.74
N ILE A 10 5.61 6.71 -10.47
CA ILE A 10 6.94 6.16 -10.20
C ILE A 10 8.03 7.20 -10.48
N SER A 11 7.93 7.97 -11.57
CA SER A 11 8.86 9.07 -11.84
C SER A 11 8.76 10.16 -10.77
N GLY A 12 7.55 10.56 -10.39
CA GLY A 12 7.33 11.54 -9.31
C GLY A 12 7.82 11.07 -7.94
N LEU A 13 7.67 9.78 -7.64
CA LEU A 13 8.23 9.17 -6.43
C LEU A 13 9.75 9.23 -6.44
N ARG A 14 10.39 8.88 -7.56
CA ARG A 14 11.85 8.93 -7.70
C ARG A 14 12.41 10.35 -7.57
N GLU A 15 11.73 11.36 -8.11
CA GLU A 15 12.09 12.77 -7.96
C GLU A 15 11.94 13.23 -6.50
N SER A 16 10.87 12.79 -5.82
CA SER A 16 10.67 13.09 -4.41
C SER A 16 11.70 12.43 -3.49
N ASP A 17 12.16 11.22 -3.81
CA ASP A 17 13.19 10.53 -3.03
C ASP A 17 14.57 11.16 -3.23
N LEU A 18 14.88 11.64 -4.44
CA LEU A 18 16.11 12.40 -4.70
C LEU A 18 16.16 13.68 -3.85
N GLY A 19 15.04 14.39 -3.75
CA GLY A 19 14.91 15.57 -2.90
C GLY A 19 15.06 15.27 -1.39
N LYS A 20 14.61 14.10 -0.92
CA LYS A 20 14.81 13.69 0.48
C LYS A 20 16.28 13.40 0.78
N MET A 21 16.97 12.72 -0.14
CA MET A 21 18.40 12.41 0.03
C MET A 21 19.24 13.69 0.12
N THR A 22 18.94 14.71 -0.70
CA THR A 22 19.63 16.00 -0.62
C THR A 22 19.33 16.78 0.66
N LEU A 23 18.15 16.57 1.26
CA LEU A 23 17.75 17.13 2.55
C LEU A 23 18.33 16.38 3.77
N GLY A 24 19.16 15.33 3.56
CA GLY A 24 19.82 14.60 4.64
C GLY A 24 19.08 13.36 5.16
N PHE A 25 18.11 12.85 4.41
CA PHE A 25 17.41 11.61 4.74
C PHE A 25 18.39 10.43 4.83
N GLY A 26 18.56 9.85 6.03
CA GLY A 26 19.53 8.78 6.31
C GLY A 26 20.69 9.18 7.22
N LYS A 27 20.88 10.48 7.53
CA LYS A 27 21.81 10.93 8.58
C LYS A 27 21.20 10.80 9.98
N HIS A 28 22.05 10.68 11.00
CA HIS A 28 21.61 10.61 12.39
C HIS A 28 20.90 11.91 12.76
N SER A 29 19.80 11.82 13.53
CA SER A 29 18.84 12.89 13.81
C SER A 29 19.44 14.19 14.40
N VAL A 30 20.71 14.13 14.81
CA VAL A 30 21.48 15.21 15.46
C VAL A 30 22.19 16.13 14.44
N GLU A 31 22.36 15.69 13.19
CA GLU A 31 23.17 16.42 12.19
C GLU A 31 22.32 17.18 11.15
N VAL A 32 20.99 17.13 11.26
CA VAL A 32 20.05 17.76 10.30
C VAL A 32 19.56 19.10 10.87
N PRO A 33 19.68 20.22 10.12
CA PRO A 33 19.13 21.51 10.52
C PRO A 33 17.61 21.43 10.78
N GLU A 34 17.12 22.06 11.84
CA GLU A 34 15.71 22.01 12.27
C GLU A 34 14.73 22.46 11.17
N GLU A 35 15.15 23.39 10.31
CA GLU A 35 14.39 23.86 9.15
C GLU A 35 14.20 22.79 8.05
N ASN A 36 15.19 21.91 7.86
CA ASN A 36 15.15 20.85 6.85
C ASN A 36 14.40 19.62 7.37
N LEU A 37 14.38 19.41 8.69
CA LEU A 37 13.61 18.34 9.34
C LEU A 37 12.11 18.47 9.05
N TYR A 38 11.55 19.68 9.15
CA TYR A 38 10.14 19.93 8.86
C TYR A 38 9.75 19.52 7.43
N THR A 39 10.52 20.03 6.45
CA THR A 39 10.29 19.76 5.03
C THR A 39 10.41 18.26 4.73
N LEU A 40 11.40 17.60 5.34
CA LEU A 40 11.65 16.19 5.20
C LEU A 40 10.51 15.33 5.76
N VAL A 41 10.03 15.59 6.99
CA VAL A 41 8.91 14.85 7.61
C VAL A 41 7.63 15.01 6.80
N LYS A 42 7.35 16.23 6.32
CA LYS A 42 6.19 16.51 5.47
C LYS A 42 6.27 15.75 4.14
N LEU A 43 7.43 15.79 3.47
CA LEU A 43 7.64 15.12 2.20
C LEU A 43 7.53 13.59 2.33
N VAL A 44 8.12 13.03 3.39
CA VAL A 44 8.02 11.59 3.70
C VAL A 44 6.57 11.18 3.94
N SER A 45 5.83 11.93 4.75
CA SER A 45 4.42 11.62 5.04
C SER A 45 3.56 11.59 3.78
N VAL A 46 3.72 12.58 2.89
CA VAL A 46 2.99 12.64 1.61
C VAL A 46 3.37 11.47 0.71
N THR A 47 4.66 11.20 0.53
CA THR A 47 5.12 10.06 -0.28
C THR A 47 4.62 8.74 0.28
N SER A 48 4.63 8.54 1.59
CA SER A 48 4.14 7.30 2.22
C SER A 48 2.67 7.02 1.91
N VAL A 49 1.81 8.04 1.99
CA VAL A 49 0.38 7.91 1.64
C VAL A 49 0.22 7.60 0.16
N LEU A 50 0.97 8.29 -0.72
CA LEU A 50 0.92 8.05 -2.15
C LEU A 50 1.34 6.61 -2.53
N THR A 51 2.42 6.10 -1.92
CA THR A 51 2.88 4.72 -2.17
C THR A 51 1.86 3.68 -1.69
N LEU A 52 1.21 3.91 -0.55
CA LEU A 52 0.14 3.03 -0.05
C LEU A 52 -1.08 3.01 -0.99
N VAL A 53 -1.51 4.18 -1.46
CA VAL A 53 -2.60 4.32 -2.44
C VAL A 53 -2.24 3.58 -3.72
N ALA A 54 -1.04 3.80 -4.26
CA ALA A 54 -0.58 3.12 -5.47
C ALA A 54 -0.55 1.59 -5.29
N ALA A 55 -0.01 1.09 -4.18
CA ALA A 55 0.06 -0.33 -3.89
C ALA A 55 -1.34 -0.97 -3.76
N ALA A 56 -2.31 -0.26 -3.18
CA ALA A 56 -3.67 -0.76 -3.10
C ALA A 56 -4.40 -0.72 -4.43
N PHE A 57 -4.22 0.32 -5.25
CA PHE A 57 -4.79 0.39 -6.59
C PHE A 57 -4.32 -0.77 -7.49
N SER A 58 -3.05 -1.17 -7.36
CA SER A 58 -2.52 -2.35 -8.04
C SER A 58 -3.26 -3.63 -7.63
N LYS A 59 -3.50 -3.81 -6.32
CA LYS A 59 -4.23 -4.97 -5.78
C LYS A 59 -5.70 -4.96 -6.19
N THR A 60 -6.37 -3.81 -6.15
CA THR A 60 -7.79 -3.70 -6.55
C THR A 60 -7.97 -3.96 -8.04
N SER A 61 -7.07 -3.49 -8.90
CA SER A 61 -7.11 -3.80 -10.33
C SER A 61 -6.98 -5.31 -10.58
N PHE A 62 -6.10 -6.00 -9.87
CA PHE A 62 -5.96 -7.45 -9.99
C PHE A 62 -7.20 -8.20 -9.46
N ALA A 63 -7.71 -7.78 -8.30
CA ALA A 63 -8.93 -8.32 -7.71
C ALA A 63 -10.16 -8.12 -8.62
N LEU A 64 -10.27 -6.99 -9.32
CA LEU A 64 -11.36 -6.74 -10.28
C LEU A 64 -11.28 -7.65 -11.50
N THR A 65 -10.08 -7.96 -11.99
CA THR A 65 -9.88 -8.95 -13.06
C THR A 65 -10.35 -10.33 -12.60
N LEU A 66 -9.99 -10.73 -11.38
CA LEU A 66 -10.45 -11.98 -10.77
C LEU A 66 -11.97 -12.01 -10.60
N LEU A 67 -12.58 -10.89 -10.20
CA LEU A 67 -14.03 -10.77 -10.02
C LEU A 67 -14.81 -11.06 -11.31
N ARG A 68 -14.24 -10.74 -12.48
CA ARG A 68 -14.84 -11.06 -13.79
C ARG A 68 -14.73 -12.55 -14.15
N LEU A 69 -13.79 -13.28 -13.57
CA LEU A 69 -13.50 -14.67 -13.89
C LEU A 69 -14.18 -15.65 -12.92
N THR A 70 -14.50 -15.21 -11.69
CA THR A 70 -15.12 -16.05 -10.65
C THR A 70 -16.61 -15.81 -10.51
N ASP A 71 -17.38 -16.91 -10.41
CA ASP A 71 -18.80 -16.89 -10.06
C ASP A 71 -19.10 -17.53 -8.71
N GLY A 72 -20.23 -17.14 -8.10
CA GLY A 72 -20.74 -17.71 -6.85
C GLY A 72 -20.03 -17.23 -5.58
N TRP A 73 -19.62 -18.17 -4.72
CA TRP A 73 -19.03 -17.87 -3.39
C TRP A 73 -17.70 -17.13 -3.47
N LEU A 74 -16.87 -17.41 -4.48
CA LEU A 74 -15.59 -16.73 -4.70
C LEU A 74 -15.78 -15.24 -5.00
N LYS A 75 -16.84 -14.87 -5.73
CA LYS A 75 -17.18 -13.47 -6.00
C LYS A 75 -17.43 -12.68 -4.72
N LYS A 76 -18.12 -13.28 -3.74
CA LYS A 76 -18.37 -12.67 -2.42
C LYS A 76 -17.05 -12.47 -1.65
N ALA A 77 -16.15 -13.45 -1.69
CA ALA A 77 -14.84 -13.35 -1.05
C ALA A 77 -13.98 -12.23 -1.66
N VAL A 78 -13.94 -12.12 -2.99
CA VAL A 78 -13.21 -11.04 -3.68
C VAL A 78 -13.80 -9.67 -3.34
N TRP A 79 -15.12 -9.55 -3.26
CA TRP A 79 -15.77 -8.30 -2.85
C TRP A 79 -15.40 -7.90 -1.41
N ALA A 80 -15.36 -8.88 -0.49
CA ALA A 80 -14.91 -8.65 0.87
C ALA A 80 -13.47 -8.13 0.92
N ILE A 81 -12.55 -8.70 0.13
CA ILE A 81 -11.15 -8.24 0.02
C ILE A 81 -11.06 -6.80 -0.48
N ILE A 82 -11.87 -6.43 -1.48
CA ILE A 82 -11.87 -5.07 -2.01
C ILE A 82 -12.34 -4.08 -0.94
N ILE A 83 -13.43 -4.40 -0.21
CA ILE A 83 -13.92 -3.54 0.88
C ILE A 83 -12.85 -3.37 1.95
N THR A 84 -12.25 -4.48 2.42
CA THR A 84 -11.29 -4.44 3.52
C THR A 84 -9.98 -3.75 3.14
N LEU A 85 -9.53 -3.89 1.88
CA LEU A 85 -8.40 -3.12 1.36
C LEU A 85 -8.67 -1.62 1.39
N ASN A 86 -9.84 -1.19 0.89
CA ASN A 86 -10.21 0.22 0.91
C ASN A 86 -10.36 0.75 2.34
N LEU A 87 -10.91 -0.06 3.25
CA LEU A 87 -11.02 0.31 4.66
C LEU A 87 -9.64 0.46 5.31
N THR A 88 -8.72 -0.47 5.04
CA THR A 88 -7.33 -0.41 5.54
C THR A 88 -6.60 0.82 4.98
N LEU A 89 -6.87 1.19 3.73
CA LEU A 89 -6.33 2.42 3.13
C LEU A 89 -6.84 3.66 3.84
N LEU A 90 -8.15 3.72 4.11
CA LEU A 90 -8.80 4.83 4.78
C LEU A 90 -8.21 5.02 6.18
N VAL A 91 -8.06 3.92 6.93
CA VAL A 91 -7.47 3.93 8.27
C VAL A 91 -6.01 4.41 8.23
N ASN A 92 -5.20 3.92 7.29
CA ASN A 92 -3.81 4.38 7.15
C ASN A 92 -3.69 5.83 6.69
N ALA A 93 -4.64 6.33 5.88
CA ALA A 93 -4.67 7.73 5.46
C ALA A 93 -5.06 8.66 6.62
N ILE A 94 -5.96 8.23 7.51
CA ILE A 94 -6.48 9.03 8.62
C ILE A 94 -5.55 8.99 9.85
N LEU A 95 -4.84 7.87 10.07
CA LEU A 95 -3.90 7.68 11.18
C LEU A 95 -2.89 8.83 11.38
N PRO A 96 -2.19 9.35 10.35
CA PRO A 96 -1.26 10.46 10.54
C PRO A 96 -1.95 11.77 10.97
N PHE A 97 -3.21 11.98 10.60
CA PHE A 97 -3.97 13.17 11.00
C PHE A 97 -4.57 13.05 12.41
N LEU A 98 -4.88 11.84 12.86
CA LEU A 98 -5.39 11.58 14.22
C LEU A 98 -4.28 11.42 15.27
N ARG A 99 -3.01 11.28 14.86
CA ARG A 99 -1.88 11.10 15.79
C ARG A 99 -1.69 12.27 16.75
N CYS A 100 -1.97 13.50 16.32
CA CYS A 100 -1.83 14.69 17.15
C CYS A 100 -3.01 15.64 16.94
N ILE A 101 -3.49 16.22 18.04
CA ILE A 101 -4.48 17.30 18.03
C ILE A 101 -3.77 18.55 18.55
N PRO A 102 -3.53 19.60 17.73
CA PRO A 102 -3.82 19.73 16.29
C PRO A 102 -2.84 18.93 15.40
N SER A 103 -3.25 18.58 14.17
CA SER A 103 -2.42 17.84 13.20
C SER A 103 -1.13 18.59 12.85
N GLU A 104 -1.14 19.91 13.00
CA GLU A 104 0.00 20.81 12.83
C GLU A 104 1.16 20.51 13.79
N ALA A 105 0.85 19.98 14.98
CA ALA A 105 1.84 19.57 15.96
C ALA A 105 2.61 18.29 15.55
N ALA A 106 2.11 17.53 14.57
CA ALA A 106 2.81 16.36 14.05
C ALA A 106 4.06 16.74 13.23
N TRP A 107 4.12 17.96 12.70
CA TRP A 107 5.24 18.46 11.91
C TRP A 107 5.90 19.72 12.52
N ASN A 108 5.19 20.51 13.33
CA ASN A 108 5.75 21.68 13.99
C ASN A 108 5.82 21.49 15.53
N PRO A 109 7.03 21.26 16.10
CA PRO A 109 7.20 21.10 17.54
C PRO A 109 6.97 22.40 18.35
N MET A 110 6.88 23.57 17.70
CA MET A 110 6.51 24.82 18.38
C MET A 110 5.02 24.92 18.71
N VAL A 111 4.16 24.08 18.10
CA VAL A 111 2.72 24.11 18.36
C VAL A 111 2.41 23.15 19.53
N PRO A 112 1.90 23.64 20.67
CA PRO A 112 1.51 22.78 21.77
C PRO A 112 0.33 21.90 21.31
N GLY A 113 0.55 20.59 21.23
CA GLY A 113 -0.44 19.61 20.83
C GLY A 113 -0.43 18.40 21.75
N THR A 114 -1.58 17.74 21.85
CA THR A 114 -1.69 16.44 22.53
C THR A 114 -1.57 15.35 21.48
N CYS A 115 -0.48 14.59 21.54
CA CYS A 115 -0.26 13.45 20.66
C CYS A 115 -0.64 12.15 21.37
N PHE A 116 -1.31 11.26 20.64
CA PHE A 116 -1.61 9.91 21.11
C PHE A 116 -0.33 9.08 21.20
N ASP A 117 -0.35 8.07 22.08
CA ASP A 117 0.79 7.19 22.32
C ASP A 117 1.31 6.55 21.02
N ILE A 118 2.61 6.68 20.79
CA ILE A 118 3.31 6.16 19.61
C ILE A 118 3.09 4.65 19.45
N LEU A 119 2.91 3.92 20.56
CA LEU A 119 2.68 2.48 20.57
C LEU A 119 1.39 2.07 19.87
N ILE A 120 0.31 2.82 20.04
CA ILE A 120 -0.99 2.50 19.44
C ILE A 120 -0.88 2.59 17.92
N THR A 121 -0.26 3.68 17.47
CA THR A 121 -0.01 3.95 16.07
C THR A 121 0.84 2.85 15.41
N ILE A 122 1.95 2.46 16.05
CA ILE A 122 2.84 1.41 15.52
C ILE A 122 2.08 0.09 15.40
N ARG A 123 1.27 -0.29 16.41
CA ARG A 123 0.47 -1.52 16.37
C ARG A 123 -0.53 -1.53 15.22
N PHE A 124 -1.22 -0.41 14.97
CA PHE A 124 -2.13 -0.32 13.82
C PHE A 124 -1.42 -0.41 12.47
N SER A 125 -0.25 0.23 12.34
CA SER A 125 0.54 0.13 11.10
C SER A 125 1.05 -1.30 10.86
N ILE A 126 1.52 -2.00 11.89
CA ILE A 126 1.93 -3.41 11.79
C ILE A 126 0.75 -4.29 11.39
N PHE A 127 -0.42 -4.08 12.01
CA PHE A 127 -1.64 -4.81 11.67
C PHE A 127 -2.04 -4.59 10.20
N GLY A 128 -2.02 -3.33 9.73
CA GLY A 128 -2.30 -2.99 8.34
C GLY A 128 -1.32 -3.64 7.35
N ALA A 129 -0.03 -3.67 7.68
CA ALA A 129 1.00 -4.32 6.87
C ALA A 129 0.81 -5.85 6.80
N ALA A 130 0.60 -6.50 7.95
CA ALA A 130 0.31 -7.93 8.02
C ALA A 130 -0.96 -8.29 7.25
N TYR A 131 -2.00 -7.45 7.35
CA TYR A 131 -3.24 -7.62 6.59
C TYR A 131 -3.00 -7.54 5.08
N SER A 132 -2.28 -6.51 4.60
CA SER A 132 -1.95 -6.41 3.17
C SER A 132 -1.17 -7.63 2.68
N ALA A 133 -0.21 -8.14 3.47
CA ALA A 133 0.52 -9.34 3.12
C ALA A 133 -0.42 -10.55 3.01
N ALA A 134 -1.32 -10.75 3.97
CA ALA A 134 -2.30 -11.83 3.90
C ALA A 134 -3.17 -11.77 2.64
N ILE A 135 -3.53 -10.56 2.18
CA ILE A 135 -4.29 -10.36 0.94
C ILE A 135 -3.48 -10.74 -0.30
N ASP A 136 -2.17 -10.47 -0.33
CA ASP A 136 -1.30 -10.90 -1.42
C ASP A 136 -1.26 -12.42 -1.55
N TRP A 137 -1.16 -13.13 -0.41
CA TRP A 137 -1.24 -14.60 -0.38
C TRP A 137 -2.61 -15.09 -0.85
N LEU A 138 -3.70 -14.44 -0.43
CA LEU A 138 -5.04 -14.84 -0.83
C LEU A 138 -5.24 -14.65 -2.33
N LEU A 139 -4.80 -13.51 -2.88
CA LEU A 139 -4.85 -13.22 -4.32
C LEU A 139 -4.03 -14.21 -5.15
N ALA A 140 -2.91 -14.71 -4.61
CA ALA A 140 -2.12 -15.77 -5.25
C ALA A 140 -2.81 -17.14 -5.20
N LEU A 141 -3.56 -17.45 -4.14
CA LEU A 141 -4.29 -18.71 -3.98
C LEU A 141 -5.60 -18.78 -4.77
N VAL A 142 -6.25 -17.63 -5.03
CA VAL A 142 -7.51 -17.58 -5.79
C VAL A 142 -7.41 -18.24 -7.18
N PRO A 143 -6.44 -17.92 -8.07
CA PRO A 143 -6.33 -18.58 -9.36
C PRO A 143 -6.09 -20.09 -9.22
N TRP A 144 -5.35 -20.52 -8.19
CA TRP A 144 -5.13 -21.93 -7.90
C TRP A 144 -6.42 -22.66 -7.51
N ALA A 145 -7.26 -22.04 -6.67
CA ALA A 145 -8.55 -22.59 -6.28
C ALA A 145 -9.53 -22.71 -7.45
N ILE A 146 -9.53 -21.74 -8.38
CA ILE A 146 -10.35 -21.79 -9.60
C ILE A 146 -9.94 -22.97 -10.48
N ILE A 147 -8.62 -23.15 -10.70
CA ILE A 147 -8.08 -24.26 -11.49
C ILE A 147 -8.44 -25.62 -10.89
N MET A 148 -8.40 -25.77 -9.56
CA MET A 148 -8.79 -27.03 -8.92
C MET A 148 -10.28 -27.34 -9.04
N LYS A 149 -11.14 -26.31 -9.10
CA LYS A 149 -12.59 -26.48 -9.13
C LYS A 149 -13.13 -26.72 -10.53
N LEU A 150 -12.40 -26.31 -11.57
CA LEU A 150 -12.76 -26.51 -12.96
C LEU A 150 -12.04 -27.76 -13.45
N ASN A 151 -12.79 -28.78 -13.88
CA ASN A 151 -12.26 -30.06 -14.38
C ASN A 151 -11.60 -29.91 -15.76
N MET A 152 -10.63 -29.00 -15.86
CA MET A 152 -9.90 -28.63 -17.07
C MET A 152 -8.80 -29.64 -17.38
N ARG A 153 -8.48 -29.80 -18.67
CA ARG A 153 -7.39 -30.69 -19.10
C ARG A 153 -6.05 -30.15 -18.58
N ILE A 154 -5.14 -31.08 -18.22
CA ILE A 154 -3.79 -30.77 -17.68
C ILE A 154 -3.02 -29.74 -18.53
N ASN A 155 -3.23 -29.71 -19.84
CA ASN A 155 -2.56 -28.77 -20.75
C ASN A 155 -2.93 -27.30 -20.48
N GLU A 156 -4.17 -26.99 -20.12
CA GLU A 156 -4.58 -25.63 -19.75
C GLU A 156 -4.05 -25.24 -18.37
N ARG A 157 -3.96 -26.21 -17.44
CA ARG A 157 -3.35 -26.01 -16.12
C ARG A 157 -1.87 -25.65 -16.23
N ILE A 158 -1.13 -26.30 -17.14
CA ILE A 158 0.28 -25.97 -17.41
C ILE A 158 0.39 -24.59 -18.07
N GLY A 159 -0.49 -24.25 -19.02
CA GLY A 159 -0.51 -22.93 -19.64
C GLY A 159 -0.68 -21.79 -18.64
N VAL A 160 -1.61 -21.92 -17.68
CA VAL A 160 -1.80 -20.90 -16.63
C VAL A 160 -0.61 -20.85 -15.67
N ALA A 161 -0.05 -22.01 -15.28
CA ALA A 161 1.15 -22.05 -14.45
C ALA A 161 2.34 -21.36 -15.13
N VAL A 162 2.53 -21.59 -16.43
CA VAL A 162 3.59 -20.96 -17.23
C VAL A 162 3.34 -19.46 -17.40
N CYS A 163 2.11 -19.02 -17.63
CA CYS A 163 1.78 -17.59 -17.68
C CYS A 163 2.05 -16.86 -16.35
N ILE A 164 1.77 -17.52 -15.21
CA ILE A 164 2.07 -16.97 -13.89
C ILE A 164 3.59 -16.90 -13.67
N SER A 165 4.34 -17.91 -14.09
CA SER A 165 5.81 -17.93 -14.02
C SER A 165 6.48 -16.93 -14.96
N LEU A 166 5.92 -16.68 -16.14
CA LEU A 166 6.44 -15.71 -17.12
C LEU A 166 6.18 -14.25 -16.71
N GLY A 167 5.17 -13.99 -15.87
CA GLY A 167 4.96 -12.66 -15.28
C GLY A 167 5.99 -12.25 -14.23
N LEU A 168 6.91 -13.16 -13.87
CA LEU A 168 8.00 -12.97 -12.89
C LEU A 168 9.37 -12.68 -13.53
N VAL A 169 9.45 -12.59 -14.88
CA VAL A 169 10.67 -12.23 -15.65
C VAL A 169 10.50 -10.91 -16.39
#